data_AF-A0A800LS63-F1
#
_entry.id   AF-A0A800LS63-F1
#
_cell.length_a   1.000
_cell.length_b   1.000
_cell.length_c   1.000
_cell.angle_alpha   90.00
_cell.angle_beta   90.00
_cell.angle_gamma   90.00
#
_symmetry.space_group_name_H-M   'P 1'
#
loop_
_entity.id
_entity.type
_entity.pdbx_description
1 polymer ?
#
loop_
_entity_poly.entity_id
_entity_poly.type
_entity_poly.pdbx_seq_one_letter_code
_entity_poly.pdbx_strand_id
1 'polypeptide(L)'
;MSLVARALEAVGVPTLTLTAAYSITASANPPRAAYVEMPLGHTAGRPGDREFQLDLLRKALTLGAAIETPGTIVDTGVRWSEDRSWKSAASSGLNNGVVSAEGDTRRERVDTPQYQSENDRLAAEA
;
A
#
# COMPACT_ATOMS: atom_id res chain seq x y z
N MET A 1 0.29 -5.82 -6.59
CA MET A 1 1.63 -5.71 -7.23
C MET A 1 2.33 -7.05 -7.47
N SER A 2 1.75 -8.20 -7.10
CA SER A 2 2.46 -9.50 -7.18
C SER A 2 2.83 -9.97 -8.60
N LEU A 3 2.00 -9.67 -9.61
CA LEU A 3 2.29 -10.00 -11.01
C LEU A 3 3.55 -9.27 -11.52
N VAL A 4 3.64 -7.97 -11.25
CA VAL A 4 4.79 -7.15 -11.63
C VAL A 4 6.05 -7.63 -10.91
N ALA A 5 5.94 -7.94 -9.61
CA ALA A 5 7.06 -8.49 -8.84
C ALA A 5 7.62 -9.78 -9.46
N ARG A 6 6.74 -10.72 -9.85
CA ARG A 6 7.18 -11.95 -10.55
C ARG A 6 7.83 -11.66 -11.90
N ALA A 7 7.29 -10.73 -12.68
CA ALA A 7 7.87 -10.36 -13.97
C ALA A 7 9.27 -9.74 -13.83
N LEU A 8 9.48 -8.89 -12.83
CA LEU A 8 10.78 -8.30 -12.51
C LEU A 8 11.79 -9.35 -12.04
N GLU A 9 11.38 -10.29 -11.18
CA GLU A 9 12.28 -11.35 -10.72
C GLU A 9 12.66 -12.34 -11.83
N ALA A 10 11.74 -12.60 -12.78
CA ALA A 10 12.04 -13.42 -13.95
C ALA A 10 13.16 -12.84 -14.84
N VAL A 11 13.43 -11.53 -14.75
CA VAL A 11 14.54 -10.86 -15.46
C VAL A 11 15.72 -10.53 -14.53
N GLY A 12 15.75 -11.09 -13.31
CA GLY A 12 16.87 -10.97 -12.37
C GLY A 12 16.83 -9.73 -11.48
N VAL A 13 15.72 -9.00 -11.42
CA VAL A 13 15.56 -7.84 -10.50
C VAL A 13 14.87 -8.31 -9.22
N PRO A 14 15.56 -8.38 -8.07
CA PRO A 14 14.96 -8.87 -6.83
C PRO A 14 13.88 -7.91 -6.32
N THR A 15 12.78 -8.46 -5.80
CA THR A 15 11.65 -7.65 -5.30
C THR A 15 11.19 -8.08 -3.91
N LEU A 16 10.59 -7.15 -3.18
CA LEU A 16 9.81 -7.45 -1.98
C LEU A 16 8.56 -6.58 -1.98
N THR A 17 7.40 -7.19 -1.74
CA THR A 17 6.14 -6.47 -1.57
C THR A 17 5.93 -6.11 -0.11
N LEU A 18 6.02 -4.83 0.24
CA LEU A 18 5.57 -4.31 1.53
C LEU A 18 4.05 -4.12 1.50
N THR A 19 3.30 -4.81 2.36
CA THR A 19 1.83 -4.92 2.28
C THR A 19 1.12 -4.72 3.62
N ALA A 20 -0.09 -4.16 3.56
CA ALA A 20 -1.00 -4.03 4.71
C ALA A 20 -2.23 -4.96 4.63
N ALA A 21 -2.36 -5.78 3.58
CA ALA A 21 -3.50 -6.68 3.37
C ALA A 21 -3.02 -8.13 3.20
N TYR A 22 -2.91 -8.86 4.31
CA TYR A 22 -2.32 -10.21 4.31
C TYR A 22 -3.05 -11.19 3.38
N SER A 23 -4.37 -11.35 3.54
CA SER A 23 -5.17 -12.32 2.78
C SER A 23 -5.14 -12.06 1.27
N ILE A 24 -5.26 -10.79 0.88
CA ILE A 24 -5.17 -10.36 -0.53
C ILE A 24 -3.75 -10.64 -1.08
N THR A 25 -2.72 -10.36 -0.28
CA THR A 25 -1.33 -10.61 -0.69
C THR A 25 -1.05 -12.09 -0.86
N ALA A 26 -1.51 -12.93 0.08
CA ALA A 26 -1.40 -14.38 0.01
C ALA A 26 -2.07 -14.93 -1.26
N SER A 27 -3.30 -14.47 -1.55
CA SER A 27 -4.01 -14.86 -2.77
C SER A 27 -3.27 -14.43 -4.05
N ALA A 28 -2.58 -13.29 -4.03
CA ALA A 28 -1.84 -12.80 -5.18
C ALA A 28 -0.45 -13.45 -5.35
N ASN A 29 0.06 -14.14 -4.31
CA ASN A 29 1.29 -14.95 -4.28
C ASN A 29 2.56 -14.24 -4.84
N PRO A 30 3.02 -13.12 -4.24
CA PRO A 30 4.25 -12.46 -4.67
C PRO A 30 5.48 -13.35 -4.38
N PRO A 31 6.64 -13.10 -5.04
CA PRO A 31 7.87 -13.82 -4.73
C PRO A 31 8.24 -13.70 -3.24
N ARG A 32 8.20 -12.48 -2.70
CA ARG A 32 8.52 -12.16 -1.30
C ARG A 32 7.61 -11.06 -0.79
N ALA A 33 7.14 -11.15 0.45
CA ALA A 33 6.38 -10.09 1.07
C ALA A 33 6.70 -9.87 2.55
N ALA A 34 6.61 -8.61 2.97
CA ALA A 34 6.62 -8.18 4.36
C ALA A 34 5.25 -7.57 4.69
N TYR A 35 4.58 -8.12 5.68
CA TYR A 35 3.28 -7.65 6.15
C TYR A 35 3.44 -6.69 7.34
N VAL A 36 2.73 -5.57 7.27
CA VAL A 36 2.59 -4.57 8.34
C VAL A 36 1.12 -4.39 8.70
N GLU A 37 0.80 -4.19 9.97
CA GLU A 37 -0.58 -3.94 10.40
C GLU A 37 -0.83 -2.42 10.45
N MET A 38 -0.95 -1.83 9.26
CA MET A 38 -1.09 -0.38 9.04
C MET A 38 -2.35 -0.07 8.22
N PRO A 39 -2.90 1.15 8.30
CA PRO A 39 -3.94 1.60 7.38
C PRO A 39 -3.48 1.50 5.93
N LEU A 40 -4.40 1.16 5.03
CA LEU A 40 -4.15 1.25 3.60
C LEU A 40 -3.78 2.70 3.24
N GLY A 41 -2.74 2.86 2.40
CA GLY A 41 -2.14 4.16 2.08
C GLY A 41 -1.00 4.59 3.01
N HIS A 42 -0.82 3.94 4.16
CA HIS A 42 0.23 4.25 5.14
C HIS A 42 1.20 3.08 5.35
N THR A 43 1.30 2.17 4.37
CA THR A 43 2.11 0.95 4.47
C THR A 43 3.59 1.21 4.73
N ALA A 44 4.12 2.37 4.32
CA ALA A 44 5.51 2.76 4.54
C ALA A 44 5.76 3.48 5.88
N GLY A 45 4.73 3.73 6.68
CA GLY A 45 4.83 4.37 7.99
C GLY A 45 3.88 5.56 8.18
N ARG A 46 3.89 6.10 9.41
CA ARG A 46 3.07 7.27 9.77
C ARG A 46 3.60 8.52 9.07
N PRO A 47 2.74 9.46 8.64
CA PRO A 47 3.19 10.72 8.05
C PRO A 47 4.08 11.50 9.01
N GLY A 48 5.18 12.07 8.52
CA GLY A 48 6.12 12.88 9.31
C GLY A 48 7.04 12.10 10.26
N ASP A 49 6.80 10.81 10.48
CA ASP A 49 7.59 9.97 11.38
C ASP A 49 8.78 9.33 10.65
N ARG A 50 9.82 10.13 10.41
CA ARG A 50 11.00 9.73 9.62
C ARG A 50 11.73 8.52 10.22
N GLU A 51 11.86 8.48 11.54
CA GLU A 51 12.60 7.41 12.22
C GLU A 51 11.89 6.06 12.03
N PHE A 52 10.57 6.03 12.29
CA PHE A 52 9.75 4.86 12.05
C PHE A 52 9.83 4.37 10.60
N GLN A 53 9.71 5.29 9.64
CA GLN A 53 9.74 4.96 8.21
C GLN A 53 11.09 4.33 7.81
N LEU A 54 12.19 4.87 8.31
CA LEU A 54 13.53 4.34 8.05
C LEU A 54 13.72 2.96 8.66
N ASP A 55 13.26 2.74 9.89
CA ASP A 55 13.38 1.45 10.56
C ASP A 55 12.53 0.37 9.87
N LEU A 56 11.32 0.72 9.46
CA LEU A 56 10.48 -0.16 8.66
C LEU A 56 11.15 -0.52 7.34
N LEU A 57 11.71 0.47 6.63
CA LEU A 57 12.39 0.24 5.36
C LEU A 57 13.62 -0.66 5.52
N ARG A 58 14.44 -0.43 6.55
CA ARG A 58 15.58 -1.30 6.87
C ARG A 58 15.13 -2.73 7.10
N LYS A 59 14.10 -2.94 7.94
CA LYS A 59 13.54 -4.26 8.21
C LYS A 59 13.03 -4.93 6.92
N ALA A 60 12.30 -4.19 6.08
CA ALA A 60 11.80 -4.70 4.81
C ALA A 60 12.93 -5.11 3.86
N LEU A 61 13.99 -4.31 3.75
CA LEU A 61 15.17 -4.63 2.93
C LEU A 61 15.94 -5.84 3.45
N THR A 62 16.13 -5.95 4.78
CA THR A 62 16.74 -7.13 5.41
C THR A 62 15.94 -8.39 5.10
N LEU A 63 14.61 -8.34 5.22
CA LEU A 63 13.74 -9.46 4.82
C LEU A 63 13.84 -9.76 3.32
N GLY A 64 13.93 -8.73 2.48
CA GLY A 64 14.08 -8.89 1.04
C GLY A 64 15.33 -9.67 0.66
N ALA A 65 16.42 -9.51 1.41
CA ALA A 65 17.66 -10.25 1.23
C ALA A 65 17.64 -11.66 1.86
N ALA A 66 16.88 -11.86 2.93
CA ALA A 66 16.88 -13.11 3.71
C ALA A 66 15.85 -14.16 3.24
N ILE A 67 14.76 -13.74 2.59
CA ILE A 67 13.71 -14.67 2.15
C ILE A 67 14.16 -15.38 0.87
N GLU A 68 14.34 -16.70 0.96
CA GLU A 68 14.76 -17.53 -0.17
C GLU A 68 13.60 -18.31 -0.82
N THR A 69 12.52 -18.57 -0.08
CA THR A 69 11.39 -19.38 -0.58
C THR A 69 10.33 -18.47 -1.20
N PRO A 70 10.01 -18.61 -2.50
CA PRO A 70 8.95 -17.83 -3.15
C PRO A 70 7.59 -18.01 -2.47
N GLY A 71 6.77 -16.95 -2.44
CA GLY A 71 5.46 -16.96 -1.79
C GLY A 71 5.51 -16.70 -0.28
N THR A 72 6.70 -16.59 0.31
CA THR A 72 6.84 -16.32 1.75
C THR A 72 6.34 -14.92 2.09
N ILE A 73 5.50 -14.85 3.13
CA ILE A 73 5.01 -13.61 3.73
C ILE A 73 5.43 -13.58 5.20
N VAL A 74 6.24 -12.59 5.57
CA VAL A 74 6.67 -12.39 6.96
C VAL A 74 5.82 -11.31 7.61
N ASP A 75 5.15 -11.60 8.74
CA ASP A 75 4.62 -10.56 9.62
C ASP A 75 5.78 -9.86 10.32
N THR A 76 5.94 -8.57 10.03
CA THR A 76 7.05 -7.77 10.56
C THR A 76 6.92 -7.46 12.05
N GLY A 77 5.72 -7.62 12.62
CA GLY A 77 5.37 -7.13 13.95
C GLY A 77 5.08 -5.63 14.01
N VAL A 78 5.22 -4.90 12.90
CA VAL A 78 4.99 -3.45 12.86
C VAL A 78 3.49 -3.17 12.88
N ARG A 79 3.08 -2.25 13.76
CA ARG A 79 1.68 -1.88 14.04
C ARG A 79 1.48 -0.37 13.97
N TRP A 80 0.30 0.07 13.56
CA TRP A 80 -0.08 1.48 13.54
C TRP A 80 -0.16 2.11 14.93
N SER A 81 -0.66 1.35 15.90
CA SER A 81 -0.79 1.70 17.32
C SER A 81 -0.82 0.39 18.12
N GLU A 82 -0.68 0.49 19.44
CA GLU A 82 -0.76 -0.68 20.33
C GLU A 82 -2.16 -1.31 20.29
N ASP A 83 -3.19 -0.47 20.32
CA ASP A 83 -4.57 -0.92 20.14
C ASP A 83 -4.98 -0.97 18.66
N ARG A 84 -6.13 -1.61 18.41
CA ARG A 84 -6.74 -1.75 17.07
C ARG A 84 -7.90 -0.78 16.81
N SER A 85 -8.08 0.26 17.65
CA SER A 85 -9.18 1.22 17.52
C SER A 85 -9.17 1.94 16.17
N TRP A 86 -7.97 2.18 15.61
CA TRP A 86 -7.82 2.80 14.29
C TRP A 86 -8.55 2.04 13.17
N LYS A 87 -8.76 0.73 13.31
CA LYS A 87 -9.41 -0.09 12.28
C LYS A 87 -10.89 0.23 12.10
N SER A 88 -11.56 0.76 13.13
CA SER A 88 -12.96 1.18 12.98
C SER A 88 -13.09 2.50 12.24
N ALA A 89 -12.09 3.37 12.34
CA ALA A 89 -12.04 4.65 11.62
C ALA A 89 -11.40 4.51 10.23
N ALA A 90 -10.52 3.53 10.04
CA ALA A 90 -9.81 3.35 8.79
C ALA A 90 -10.69 2.72 7.72
N SER A 91 -10.55 3.23 6.50
CA SER A 91 -11.28 2.70 5.39
C SER A 91 -10.80 1.31 5.00
N SER A 92 -11.68 0.32 5.10
CA SER A 92 -11.40 -1.07 4.73
C SER A 92 -10.95 -1.25 3.27
N GLY A 93 -11.14 -0.22 2.42
CA GLY A 93 -10.94 -0.29 0.96
C GLY A 93 -11.94 -1.19 0.25
N LEU A 94 -12.55 -2.13 0.96
CA LEU A 94 -13.62 -3.03 0.51
C LEU A 94 -14.94 -2.28 0.26
N ASN A 95 -15.08 -1.08 0.81
CA ASN A 95 -16.31 -0.29 0.71
C ASN A 95 -16.22 0.82 -0.36
N ASN A 96 -15.28 0.76 -1.31
CA ASN A 96 -15.17 1.73 -2.41
C ASN A 96 -14.99 3.22 -1.98
N GLY A 97 -14.57 3.49 -0.74
CA GLY A 97 -14.51 4.84 -0.15
C GLY A 97 -15.67 5.19 0.81
N VAL A 98 -16.60 4.26 1.04
CA VAL A 98 -17.74 4.39 1.97
C VAL A 98 -17.33 3.91 3.36
N VAL A 99 -16.66 4.76 4.12
CA VAL A 99 -16.20 4.41 5.49
C VAL A 99 -16.67 5.43 6.52
N SER A 100 -17.22 6.56 6.09
CA SER A 100 -18.06 7.32 7.01
C SER A 100 -19.41 6.60 7.16
N ALA A 101 -19.99 6.70 8.35
CA ALA A 101 -21.43 6.45 8.54
C ALA A 101 -22.30 7.39 7.66
N GLU A 102 -21.68 8.38 7.01
CA GLU A 102 -22.26 9.45 6.21
C GLU A 102 -22.25 9.17 4.69
N GLY A 103 -21.69 8.05 4.22
CA GLY A 103 -21.80 7.61 2.81
C GLY A 103 -20.51 7.68 1.99
N ASP A 104 -20.66 7.77 0.65
CA ASP A 104 -19.56 7.83 -0.31
C ASP A 104 -18.89 9.20 -0.27
N THR A 105 -17.65 9.24 0.19
CA THR A 105 -16.87 10.48 0.32
C THR A 105 -16.18 10.90 -0.97
N ARG A 106 -16.29 10.11 -2.05
CA ARG A 106 -15.73 10.47 -3.35
C ARG A 106 -16.51 11.65 -3.93
N ARG A 107 -15.79 12.56 -4.62
CA ARG A 107 -16.42 13.64 -5.37
C ARG A 107 -17.39 13.08 -6.40
N GLU A 108 -18.48 13.80 -6.63
CA GLU A 108 -19.42 13.48 -7.70
C GLU A 108 -18.69 13.38 -9.05
N ARG A 109 -19.06 12.38 -9.84
CA ARG A 109 -18.54 12.24 -11.20
C ARG A 109 -19.21 13.31 -12.05
N VAL A 110 -18.42 14.28 -12.48
CA VAL A 110 -18.83 15.29 -13.45
C VAL A 110 -18.37 14.86 -14.85
N ASP A 111 -19.13 15.27 -15.86
CA ASP A 111 -18.80 15.07 -17.28
C ASP A 111 -17.75 16.07 -17.78
N THR A 112 -17.58 17.19 -17.10
CA THR A 112 -16.54 18.18 -17.37
C THR A 112 -15.15 17.67 -16.98
N PRO A 113 -14.16 17.66 -17.91
CA PRO A 113 -12.78 17.31 -17.61
C PRO A 113 -12.21 18.10 -16.42
N GLN A 114 -11.54 17.40 -15.50
CA GLN A 114 -10.91 17.99 -14.33
C GLN A 114 -9.39 18.03 -14.54
N TYR A 115 -8.79 19.21 -14.33
CA TYR A 115 -7.36 19.44 -14.52
C TYR A 115 -6.68 19.71 -13.17
N GLN A 116 -5.42 19.28 -13.00
CA GLN A 116 -4.67 19.54 -11.78
C GLN A 116 -4.32 21.04 -11.66
N SER A 117 -4.04 21.69 -12.79
CA SER A 117 -3.79 23.13 -12.90
C SER A 117 -4.43 23.72 -14.16
N GLU A 118 -4.55 25.05 -14.19
CA GLU A 118 -5.03 25.77 -15.37
C GLU A 118 -4.13 25.59 -16.59
N ASN A 119 -2.83 25.42 -16.35
CA ASN A 119 -1.87 25.17 -17.42
C ASN A 119 -2.13 23.81 -18.09
N ASP A 120 -2.56 22.80 -17.32
CA ASP A 120 -2.93 21.49 -17.87
C ASP A 120 -4.19 21.57 -18.73
N ARG A 121 -5.14 22.45 -18.37
CA ARG A 121 -6.34 22.73 -19.17
C ARG A 121 -5.98 23.36 -20.50
N LEU A 122 -5.20 24.43 -20.47
CA LEU A 122 -4.75 25.14 -21.68
C LEU A 122 -3.97 24.20 -22.62
N ALA A 123 -3.12 23.33 -22.08
CA ALA A 123 -2.37 22.35 -22.87
C ALA A 123 -3.25 21.27 -23.53
N ALA A 124 -4.38 20.92 -22.91
CA ALA A 124 -5.32 19.95 -23.47
C ALA A 124 -6.28 20.55 -24.50
N GLU A 125 -6.54 21.86 -24.40
CA GLU A 125 -7.44 22.61 -25.30
C GLU A 125 -6.73 23.22 -26.53
N ALA A 126 -5.39 23.25 -26.54
CA ALA A 126 -4.56 23.74 -27.65
C ALA A 126 -4.36 22.68 -28.75
#